data_AF-A0AAD9VRK1-F1
#
_entry.id   AF-A0AAD9VRK1-F1
#
_cell.length_a   1.000
_cell.length_b   1.000
_cell.length_c   1.000
_cell.angle_alpha   90.00
_cell.angle_beta   90.00
_cell.angle_gamma   90.00
#
_symmetry.space_group_name_H-M   'P 1'
#
loop_
_entity.id
_entity.type
_entity.pdbx_description
1 polymer ?
#
loop_
_entity_poly.entity_id
_entity_poly.type
_entity_poly.pdbx_seq_one_letter_code
_entity_poly.pdbx_strand_id
1 'polypeptide(L)'
;MIKCSSKELDLGVTLQGGQSFRWLPHETGYRGVFDSSVWTLTQNETCINYKVEGSLSNDQNYEEILKQYFRLDISLLDQCKKWNEVDKNFQRSSENIDGVRILNQDVLENLFSFICSSNNNIQRISGMVEKLCVLFGKKICSIGEKDYFDFPMLESLLGQNVESILRKEGFGYRAAYVANTAKKLHELGGKQWLLNLHKSNNTSYLEAKEQLLGLPGVGPKVADCVCLMSLGHLEAIPVDTHIFQVARANYLPHLGKQKTVTPKIHEEISTHLRELWGPLAGWAQAVLFCARISDNTKNTLSKKRSNRQSKTETKQKIQRAR
;
A
#
# COMPACT_ATOMS: atom_id res chain seq x y z
N MET A 1 21.99 5.68 -9.81
CA MET A 1 21.15 6.91 -9.80
C MET A 1 20.15 6.76 -10.92
N ILE A 2 18.86 6.95 -10.66
CA ILE A 2 17.79 6.81 -11.66
C ILE A 2 17.24 8.20 -11.97
N LYS A 3 17.22 8.59 -13.24
CA LYS A 3 16.52 9.81 -13.67
C LYS A 3 15.01 9.59 -13.57
N CYS A 4 14.35 10.29 -12.65
CA CYS A 4 12.92 10.19 -12.39
C CYS A 4 12.46 11.47 -11.70
N SER A 5 11.59 12.24 -12.35
CA SER A 5 11.05 13.47 -11.77
C SER A 5 10.15 13.16 -10.58
N SER A 6 10.10 14.06 -9.59
CA SER A 6 9.13 13.97 -8.48
C SER A 6 7.67 13.91 -8.98
N LYS A 7 7.38 14.47 -10.15
CA LYS A 7 6.06 14.39 -10.80
C LYS A 7 5.72 13.00 -11.36
N GLU A 8 6.73 12.18 -11.64
CA GLU A 8 6.57 10.79 -12.07
C GLU A 8 6.55 9.83 -10.88
N LEU A 9 7.29 10.13 -9.82
CA LEU A 9 7.33 9.37 -8.58
C LEU A 9 7.70 10.31 -7.45
N ASP A 10 6.88 10.41 -6.41
CA ASP A 10 7.25 10.97 -5.12
C ASP A 10 7.34 9.83 -4.10
N LEU A 11 8.54 9.66 -3.53
CA LEU A 11 8.82 8.57 -2.59
C LEU A 11 7.93 8.64 -1.35
N GLY A 12 7.62 9.84 -0.85
CA GLY A 12 6.86 10.00 0.38
C GLY A 12 5.42 9.54 0.23
N VAL A 13 4.70 10.09 -0.75
CA VAL A 13 3.30 9.72 -0.99
C VAL A 13 3.18 8.26 -1.46
N THR A 14 4.14 7.75 -2.23
CA THR A 14 4.10 6.38 -2.74
C THR A 14 4.39 5.36 -1.64
N LEU A 15 5.49 5.53 -0.89
CA LEU A 15 5.94 4.54 0.11
C LEU A 15 5.12 4.61 1.40
N GLN A 16 4.58 5.78 1.76
CA GLN A 16 3.76 5.96 2.96
C GLN A 16 2.25 5.94 2.69
N GLY A 17 1.84 5.76 1.42
CA GLY A 17 0.45 5.72 0.98
C GLY A 17 -0.33 4.47 1.35
N GLY A 18 0.21 3.59 2.21
CA GLY A 18 -0.45 2.36 2.66
C GLY A 18 -0.44 1.21 1.65
N GLN A 19 0.46 1.26 0.66
CA GLN A 19 0.67 0.18 -0.31
C GLN A 19 1.63 -0.88 0.22
N SER A 20 2.78 -0.43 0.75
CA SER A 20 3.76 -1.26 1.46
C SER A 20 3.83 -0.79 2.92
N PHE A 21 4.25 -1.70 3.79
CA PHE A 21 4.41 -1.45 5.23
C PHE A 21 5.85 -1.69 5.71
N ARG A 22 6.80 -1.82 4.76
CA ARG A 22 8.22 -2.11 5.03
C ARG A 22 9.13 -0.87 4.94
N TRP A 23 8.58 0.29 4.59
CA TRP A 23 9.34 1.53 4.40
C TRP A 23 9.15 2.49 5.57
N LEU A 24 10.25 2.95 6.13
CA LEU A 24 10.29 3.93 7.22
C LEU A 24 11.08 5.17 6.79
N PRO A 25 10.70 6.37 7.25
CA PRO A 25 11.53 7.56 7.09
C PRO A 25 12.95 7.32 7.63
N HIS A 26 13.95 7.73 6.87
CA HIS A 26 15.35 7.62 7.24
C HIS A 26 16.14 8.80 6.70
N GLU A 27 16.65 9.65 7.59
CA GLU A 27 17.36 10.89 7.26
C GLU A 27 16.56 11.78 6.28
N THR A 28 17.05 11.92 5.04
CA THR A 28 16.44 12.71 3.97
C THR A 28 15.60 11.89 3.01
N GLY A 29 15.36 10.62 3.31
CA GLY A 29 14.58 9.72 2.46
C GLY A 29 13.94 8.58 3.24
N TYR A 30 14.02 7.37 2.69
CA TYR A 30 13.32 6.19 3.19
C TYR A 30 14.23 4.98 3.23
N ARG A 31 14.09 4.16 4.26
CA ARG A 31 14.76 2.86 4.35
C ARG A 31 13.72 1.77 4.52
N GLY A 32 13.86 0.69 3.76
CA GLY A 32 12.96 -0.46 3.81
C GLY A 32 13.60 -1.73 3.32
N VAL A 33 12.83 -2.81 3.37
CA VAL A 33 13.24 -4.13 2.89
C VAL A 33 12.32 -4.55 1.76
N PHE A 34 12.90 -4.93 0.64
CA PHE A 34 12.24 -5.65 -0.45
C PHE A 34 13.31 -6.38 -1.27
N ASP A 35 12.92 -7.43 -1.99
CA ASP A 35 13.84 -8.27 -2.79
C ASP A 35 15.04 -8.77 -1.97
N SER A 36 14.76 -9.28 -0.77
CA SER A 36 15.74 -9.84 0.17
C SER A 36 16.91 -8.91 0.55
N SER A 37 16.74 -7.60 0.36
CA SER A 37 17.79 -6.59 0.54
C SER A 37 17.27 -5.38 1.32
N VAL A 38 18.16 -4.68 2.01
CA VAL A 38 17.85 -3.39 2.66
C VAL A 38 18.15 -2.26 1.68
N TRP A 39 17.13 -1.46 1.40
CA TRP A 39 17.22 -0.34 0.47
C TRP A 39 17.11 0.98 1.23
N THR A 40 18.04 1.89 0.96
CA THR A 40 17.93 3.30 1.36
C THR A 40 17.72 4.13 0.10
N LEU A 41 16.60 4.83 0.02
CA LEU A 41 16.21 5.66 -1.11
C LEU A 41 16.18 7.12 -0.71
N THR A 42 16.79 7.98 -1.51
CA THR A 42 16.66 9.45 -1.40
C THR A 42 16.27 10.02 -2.75
N GLN A 43 15.63 11.18 -2.73
CA GLN A 43 15.08 11.79 -3.93
C GLN A 43 15.32 13.29 -3.95
N ASN A 44 15.61 13.81 -5.15
CA ASN A 44 15.47 15.23 -5.47
C ASN A 44 14.42 15.39 -6.59
N GLU A 45 14.23 16.60 -7.12
CA GLU A 45 13.19 16.89 -8.12
C GLU A 45 13.31 16.09 -9.44
N THR A 46 14.49 15.55 -9.76
CA THR A 46 14.79 14.95 -11.07
C THR A 46 15.35 13.53 -11.01
N CYS A 47 15.80 13.08 -9.83
CA CYS A 47 16.52 11.83 -9.67
C CYS A 47 16.16 11.12 -8.35
N ILE A 48 16.24 9.79 -8.41
CA ILE A 48 16.22 8.90 -7.24
C ILE A 48 17.62 8.30 -7.07
N ASN A 49 18.16 8.41 -5.86
CA ASN A 49 19.37 7.74 -5.46
C ASN A 49 18.99 6.56 -4.57
N TYR A 50 19.74 5.47 -4.69
CA TYR A 50 19.54 4.28 -3.89
C TYR A 50 20.87 3.72 -3.41
N LYS A 51 20.83 3.12 -2.22
CA LYS A 51 21.88 2.26 -1.66
C LYS A 51 21.25 0.94 -1.27
N VAL A 52 21.90 -0.17 -1.61
CA VAL A 52 21.44 -1.52 -1.28
C VAL A 52 22.46 -2.16 -0.34
N GLU A 53 21.97 -2.81 0.72
CA GLU A 53 22.78 -3.48 1.74
C GLU A 53 22.21 -4.88 2.01
N GLY A 54 23.09 -5.85 2.29
CA GLY A 54 22.73 -7.26 2.48
C GLY A 54 23.69 -8.20 1.76
N SER A 55 23.21 -9.41 1.43
CA SER A 55 23.95 -10.38 0.63
C SER A 55 23.84 -10.05 -0.86
N LEU A 56 24.57 -9.01 -1.29
CA LEU A 56 24.52 -8.52 -2.66
C LEU A 56 25.16 -9.51 -3.66
N SER A 57 24.57 -9.62 -4.85
CA SER A 57 25.12 -10.38 -5.97
C SER A 57 25.60 -9.42 -7.05
N ASN A 58 26.80 -9.69 -7.60
CA ASN A 58 27.35 -8.90 -8.70
C ASN A 58 26.57 -9.08 -10.02
N ASP A 59 25.83 -10.18 -10.16
CA ASP A 59 25.04 -10.47 -11.36
C ASP A 59 23.66 -9.78 -11.34
N GLN A 60 23.28 -9.17 -10.22
CA GLN A 60 21.99 -8.50 -10.08
C GLN A 60 22.04 -7.05 -10.56
N ASN A 61 21.10 -6.68 -11.43
CA ASN A 61 20.86 -5.30 -11.79
C ASN A 61 19.87 -4.64 -10.81
N TYR A 62 20.41 -4.08 -9.72
CA TYR A 62 19.62 -3.39 -8.71
C TYR A 62 18.86 -2.17 -9.24
N GLU A 63 19.37 -1.51 -10.28
CA GLU A 63 18.64 -0.39 -10.88
C GLU A 63 17.33 -0.87 -11.53
N GLU A 64 17.41 -1.99 -12.25
CA GLU A 64 16.27 -2.58 -12.93
C GLU A 64 15.25 -3.15 -11.93
N ILE A 65 15.72 -3.81 -10.87
CA ILE A 65 14.86 -4.27 -9.76
C ILE A 65 14.05 -3.10 -9.18
N LEU A 66 14.72 -1.96 -8.92
CA LEU A 66 14.05 -0.78 -8.37
C LEU A 66 13.09 -0.14 -9.39
N LYS A 67 13.47 -0.09 -10.68
CA LYS A 67 12.59 0.37 -11.77
C LYS A 67 11.32 -0.46 -11.86
N GLN A 68 11.43 -1.78 -11.79
CA GLN A 68 10.29 -2.69 -11.83
C GLN A 68 9.42 -2.57 -10.58
N TYR A 69 10.02 -2.43 -9.40
CA TYR A 69 9.28 -2.23 -8.15
C TYR A 69 8.39 -0.98 -8.19
N PHE A 70 8.86 0.10 -8.82
CA PHE A 70 8.08 1.32 -9.03
C PHE A 70 7.34 1.38 -10.37
N ARG A 71 7.47 0.37 -11.25
CA ARG A 71 6.87 0.34 -12.60
C ARG A 71 7.25 1.55 -13.47
N LEU A 72 8.53 1.97 -13.42
CA LEU A 72 9.02 3.21 -14.07
C LEU A 72 8.96 3.17 -15.61
N ASP A 73 8.62 2.04 -16.20
CA ASP A 73 8.36 1.85 -17.64
C ASP A 73 7.06 2.54 -18.11
N ILE A 74 6.11 2.79 -17.21
CA ILE A 74 4.83 3.46 -17.52
C ILE A 74 4.94 4.94 -17.14
N SER A 75 4.74 5.89 -18.07
CA SER A 75 4.67 7.32 -17.69
C SER A 75 3.39 7.61 -16.92
N LEU A 76 3.53 8.04 -15.66
CA LEU A 76 2.42 8.45 -14.81
C LEU A 76 1.78 9.73 -15.33
N LEU A 77 2.59 10.69 -15.82
CA LEU A 77 2.08 11.96 -16.33
C LEU A 77 1.14 11.76 -17.51
N ASP A 78 1.45 10.84 -18.42
CA ASP A 78 0.58 10.54 -19.55
C ASP A 78 -0.71 9.82 -19.13
N GLN A 79 -0.67 8.98 -18.08
CA GLN A 79 -1.91 8.41 -17.54
C GLN A 79 -2.77 9.48 -16.84
N CYS A 80 -2.16 10.37 -16.07
CA CYS A 80 -2.86 11.48 -15.44
C CYS A 80 -3.58 12.37 -16.45
N LYS A 81 -2.97 12.66 -17.61
CA LYS A 81 -3.65 13.39 -18.70
C LYS A 81 -4.93 12.66 -19.15
N LYS A 82 -4.84 11.36 -19.42
CA LYS A 82 -5.99 10.55 -19.85
C LYS A 82 -7.10 10.51 -18.80
N TRP A 83 -6.76 10.36 -17.52
CA TRP A 83 -7.75 10.36 -16.44
C TRP A 83 -8.39 11.74 -16.24
N ASN A 84 -7.64 12.83 -16.42
CA ASN A 84 -8.16 14.20 -16.36
C ASN A 84 -9.20 14.48 -17.46
N GLU A 85 -9.02 13.89 -18.65
CA GLU A 85 -9.96 14.06 -19.77
C GLU A 85 -11.34 13.45 -19.49
N VAL A 86 -11.39 12.34 -18.73
CA VAL A 86 -12.62 11.59 -18.47
C VAL A 86 -13.23 11.88 -17.09
N ASP A 87 -12.48 12.44 -16.14
CA ASP A 87 -12.93 12.67 -14.77
C ASP A 87 -12.46 14.01 -14.18
N LYS A 88 -13.38 14.98 -14.09
CA LYS A 88 -13.13 16.30 -13.48
C LYS A 88 -12.83 16.23 -11.98
N ASN A 89 -13.36 15.23 -11.27
CA ASN A 89 -13.05 15.04 -9.85
C ASN A 89 -11.61 14.56 -9.67
N PHE A 90 -11.15 13.67 -10.56
CA PHE A 90 -9.76 13.25 -10.63
C PHE A 90 -8.84 14.43 -10.92
N GLN A 91 -9.16 15.25 -11.93
CA GLN A 91 -8.40 16.45 -12.27
C GLN A 91 -8.21 17.35 -11.06
N ARG A 92 -9.31 17.72 -10.38
CA ARG A 92 -9.26 18.61 -9.22
C ARG A 92 -8.44 18.04 -8.04
N SER A 93 -8.51 16.72 -7.83
CA SER A 93 -7.83 16.07 -6.71
C SER A 93 -6.34 15.84 -6.98
N SER A 94 -5.96 15.64 -8.24
CA SER A 94 -4.58 15.35 -8.63
C SER A 94 -3.70 16.59 -8.78
N GLU A 95 -4.27 17.80 -8.88
CA GLU A 95 -3.53 19.07 -9.05
C GLU A 95 -2.41 19.32 -8.03
N ASN A 96 -2.60 18.87 -6.78
CA ASN A 96 -1.73 19.20 -5.65
C ASN A 96 -0.98 18.01 -5.06
N ILE A 97 -0.91 16.89 -5.79
CA ILE A 97 -0.13 15.72 -5.41
C ILE A 97 0.94 15.42 -6.45
N ASP A 98 2.13 15.08 -5.97
CA ASP A 98 3.22 14.60 -6.82
C ASP A 98 3.03 13.12 -7.19
N GLY A 99 4.03 12.50 -7.82
CA GLY A 99 3.85 11.21 -8.50
C GLY A 99 3.49 10.05 -7.57
N VAL A 100 2.22 9.65 -7.52
CA VAL A 100 1.78 8.45 -6.80
C VAL A 100 1.88 7.24 -7.72
N ARG A 101 2.73 6.28 -7.37
CA ARG A 101 2.91 5.04 -8.14
C ARG A 101 2.28 3.82 -7.50
N ILE A 102 1.90 2.82 -8.30
CA ILE A 102 1.54 1.49 -7.79
C ILE A 102 2.78 0.62 -7.72
N LEU A 103 3.08 0.11 -6.52
CA LEU A 103 4.22 -0.77 -6.32
C LEU A 103 4.00 -2.15 -6.98
N ASN A 104 5.09 -2.78 -7.41
CA ASN A 104 5.14 -4.17 -7.85
C ASN A 104 5.78 -5.04 -6.76
N GLN A 105 5.00 -5.42 -5.77
CA GLN A 105 5.45 -6.09 -4.55
C GLN A 105 5.53 -7.61 -4.73
N ASP A 106 6.30 -8.26 -3.86
CA ASP A 106 6.24 -9.71 -3.70
C ASP A 106 4.83 -10.13 -3.27
N VAL A 107 4.24 -11.11 -3.98
CA VAL A 107 2.86 -11.53 -3.77
C VAL A 107 2.61 -12.16 -2.40
N LEU A 108 3.61 -12.86 -1.84
CA LEU A 108 3.49 -13.50 -0.54
C LEU A 108 3.50 -12.43 0.57
N GLU A 109 4.46 -11.51 0.52
CA GLU A 109 4.54 -10.35 1.41
C GLU A 109 3.24 -9.53 1.34
N ASN A 110 2.78 -9.23 0.13
CA ASN A 110 1.59 -8.41 -0.09
C ASN A 110 0.34 -9.06 0.52
N LEU A 111 0.10 -10.34 0.24
CA LEU A 111 -1.04 -11.10 0.76
C LEU A 111 -1.09 -11.07 2.29
N PHE A 112 -0.02 -11.47 2.97
CA PHE A 112 0.00 -11.55 4.43
C PHE A 112 -0.02 -10.16 5.09
N SER A 113 0.61 -9.16 4.46
CA SER A 113 0.53 -7.77 4.91
C SER A 113 -0.91 -7.24 4.84
N PHE A 114 -1.66 -7.51 3.77
CA PHE A 114 -3.04 -7.07 3.65
C PHE A 114 -4.03 -7.89 4.49
N ILE A 115 -3.75 -9.16 4.81
CA ILE A 115 -4.47 -9.89 5.87
C ILE A 115 -4.31 -9.17 7.22
N CYS A 116 -3.10 -8.67 7.52
CA CYS A 116 -2.83 -7.85 8.69
C CYS A 116 -3.57 -6.49 8.67
N SER A 117 -3.91 -6.01 7.46
CA SER A 117 -4.53 -4.69 7.27
C SER A 117 -5.97 -4.59 7.72
N SER A 118 -6.77 -5.67 7.69
CA SER A 118 -8.26 -5.65 7.70
C SER A 118 -8.91 -4.51 8.51
N ASN A 119 -9.47 -4.65 9.71
CA ASN A 119 -9.98 -3.48 10.45
C ASN A 119 -8.85 -2.79 11.26
N ASN A 120 -7.93 -2.07 10.58
CA ASN A 120 -6.67 -1.60 11.18
C ASN A 120 -6.21 -0.21 10.67
N ASN A 121 -5.08 0.31 11.18
CA ASN A 121 -4.45 1.53 10.69
C ASN A 121 -2.99 1.29 10.27
N ILE A 122 -2.47 2.13 9.36
CA ILE A 122 -1.14 1.96 8.72
C ILE A 122 -0.01 1.76 9.74
N GLN A 123 0.02 2.52 10.84
CA GLN A 123 1.07 2.42 11.85
C GLN A 123 1.07 1.05 12.53
N ARG A 124 -0.11 0.57 12.96
CA ARG A 124 -0.24 -0.75 13.59
C ARG A 124 0.05 -1.88 12.59
N ILE A 125 -0.35 -1.74 11.33
CA ILE A 125 -0.06 -2.74 10.30
C ILE A 125 1.45 -2.85 10.09
N SER A 126 2.15 -1.73 9.97
CA SER A 126 3.61 -1.70 9.81
C SER A 126 4.32 -2.38 10.98
N GLY A 127 3.88 -2.14 12.22
CA GLY A 127 4.41 -2.85 13.38
C GLY A 127 4.11 -4.36 13.38
N MET A 128 2.92 -4.77 12.91
CA MET A 128 2.59 -6.20 12.77
C MET A 128 3.46 -6.88 11.71
N VAL A 129 3.62 -6.26 10.53
CA VAL A 129 4.47 -6.78 9.46
C VAL A 129 5.93 -6.88 9.90
N GLU A 130 6.45 -5.87 10.60
CA GLU A 130 7.81 -5.93 11.16
C GLU A 130 7.96 -7.10 12.14
N LYS A 131 7.02 -7.29 13.07
CA LYS A 131 7.04 -8.43 13.99
C LYS A 131 7.02 -9.78 13.26
N LEU A 132 6.22 -9.88 12.21
CA LEU A 132 6.15 -11.10 11.40
C LEU A 132 7.52 -11.42 10.79
N CYS A 133 8.23 -10.41 10.28
CA CYS A 133 9.57 -10.55 9.72
C CYS A 133 10.62 -10.88 10.79
N VAL A 134 10.56 -10.26 11.98
CA VAL A 134 11.51 -10.55 13.07
C VAL A 134 11.34 -11.97 13.61
N LEU A 135 10.09 -12.45 13.72
CA LEU A 135 9.80 -13.76 14.32
C LEU A 135 10.04 -14.93 13.37
N PHE A 136 9.74 -14.76 12.08
CA PHE A 136 9.70 -15.86 11.11
C PHE A 136 10.54 -15.59 9.85
N GLY A 137 11.06 -14.38 9.68
CA GLY A 137 11.89 -13.98 8.56
C GLY A 137 13.37 -14.31 8.78
N LYS A 138 14.11 -14.40 7.67
CA LYS A 138 15.56 -14.61 7.71
C LYS A 138 16.26 -13.26 7.90
N LYS A 139 17.24 -13.20 8.81
CA LYS A 139 18.09 -12.00 8.94
C LYS A 139 18.86 -11.76 7.63
N ILE A 140 18.78 -10.52 7.12
CA ILE A 140 19.51 -10.05 5.93
C ILE A 140 20.88 -9.54 6.36
N CYS A 141 20.90 -8.50 7.20
CA CYS A 141 22.11 -7.88 7.72
C CYS A 141 21.83 -7.05 8.97
N SER A 142 22.88 -6.47 9.54
CA SER A 142 22.79 -5.45 10.59
C SER A 142 23.36 -4.14 10.06
N ILE A 143 22.65 -3.02 10.27
CA ILE A 143 23.14 -1.69 9.92
C ILE A 143 23.12 -0.86 11.20
N GLY A 144 24.30 -0.55 11.73
CA GLY A 144 24.45 -0.07 13.11
C GLY A 144 23.97 -1.12 14.10
N GLU A 145 23.13 -0.72 15.05
CA GLU A 145 22.56 -1.62 16.08
C GLU A 145 21.23 -2.26 15.64
N LYS A 146 20.75 -1.97 14.43
CA LYS A 146 19.47 -2.49 13.93
C LYS A 146 19.68 -3.69 13.01
N ASP A 147 19.02 -4.79 13.35
CA ASP A 147 18.87 -5.96 12.49
C ASP A 147 17.72 -5.76 11.49
N TYR A 148 17.96 -6.19 10.26
CA TYR A 148 16.96 -6.20 9.19
C TYR A 148 16.67 -7.65 8.78
N PHE A 149 15.40 -7.97 8.69
CA PHE A 149 14.90 -9.30 8.37
C PHE A 149 14.10 -9.24 7.07
N ASP A 150 14.21 -10.30 6.27
CA ASP A 150 13.39 -10.49 5.10
C ASP A 150 11.94 -10.86 5.48
N PHE A 151 11.02 -10.78 4.53
CA PHE A 151 9.69 -11.31 4.74
C PHE A 151 9.75 -12.84 4.93
N PRO A 152 8.92 -13.44 5.80
CA PRO A 152 8.96 -14.88 6.01
C PRO A 152 8.64 -15.68 4.75
N MET A 153 9.44 -16.72 4.50
CA MET A 153 9.06 -17.76 3.54
C MET A 153 7.82 -18.50 4.03
N LEU A 154 7.02 -19.04 3.11
CA LEU A 154 5.75 -19.70 3.46
C LEU A 154 5.95 -20.83 4.48
N GLU A 155 7.02 -21.61 4.33
CA GLU A 155 7.35 -22.78 5.14
C GLU A 155 7.51 -22.41 6.62
N SER A 156 8.03 -21.21 6.89
CA SER A 156 8.21 -20.70 8.26
C SER A 156 6.88 -20.41 8.97
N LEU A 157 5.80 -20.22 8.21
CA LEU A 157 4.47 -19.91 8.71
C LEU A 157 3.57 -21.15 8.88
N LEU A 158 4.09 -22.36 8.59
CA LEU A 158 3.33 -23.63 8.68
C LEU A 158 3.36 -24.26 10.09
N GLY A 159 4.21 -23.75 11.00
CA GLY A 159 4.37 -24.30 12.34
C GLY A 159 3.06 -24.31 13.16
N GLN A 160 2.85 -25.36 13.95
CA GLN A 160 1.64 -25.51 14.77
C GLN A 160 1.47 -24.39 15.82
N ASN A 161 2.57 -23.77 16.24
CA ASN A 161 2.61 -22.68 17.21
C ASN A 161 2.51 -21.27 16.59
N VAL A 162 2.48 -21.13 15.26
CA VAL A 162 2.48 -19.80 14.59
C VAL A 162 1.29 -18.96 15.05
N GLU A 163 0.08 -19.52 15.08
CA GLU A 163 -1.10 -18.79 15.56
C GLU A 163 -0.94 -18.32 17.01
N SER A 164 -0.46 -19.19 17.90
CA SER A 164 -0.35 -18.88 19.32
C SER A 164 0.72 -17.82 19.59
N ILE A 165 1.84 -17.86 18.86
CA ILE A 165 2.86 -16.81 18.88
C ILE A 165 2.27 -15.48 18.40
N LEU A 166 1.61 -15.45 17.25
CA LEU A 166 1.02 -14.22 16.70
C LEU A 166 -0.06 -13.63 17.61
N ARG A 167 -0.85 -14.46 18.30
CA ARG A 167 -1.82 -14.00 19.30
C ARG A 167 -1.12 -13.29 20.47
N LYS A 168 -0.05 -13.86 21.01
CA LYS A 168 0.77 -13.23 22.07
C LYS A 168 1.35 -11.91 21.61
N GLU A 169 1.68 -11.79 20.33
CA GLU A 169 2.25 -10.59 19.70
C GLU A 169 1.23 -9.51 19.30
N GLY A 170 -0.05 -9.71 19.61
CA GLY A 170 -1.10 -8.69 19.45
C GLY A 170 -1.77 -8.65 18.08
N PHE A 171 -1.67 -9.74 17.29
CA PHE A 171 -2.36 -9.86 16.00
C PHE A 171 -3.89 -10.03 16.17
N GLY A 172 -4.34 -10.46 17.34
CA GLY A 172 -5.75 -10.70 17.63
C GLY A 172 -6.32 -11.81 16.74
N TYR A 173 -7.53 -11.62 16.21
CA TYR A 173 -8.18 -12.60 15.33
C TYR A 173 -7.40 -12.87 14.03
N ARG A 174 -6.55 -11.93 13.59
CA ARG A 174 -5.75 -12.06 12.36
C ARG A 174 -4.66 -13.13 12.46
N ALA A 175 -4.25 -13.50 13.69
CA ALA A 175 -3.33 -14.59 13.90
C ALA A 175 -3.83 -15.89 13.27
N ALA A 176 -5.13 -16.19 13.43
CA ALA A 176 -5.76 -17.35 12.81
C ALA A 176 -5.80 -17.22 11.29
N TYR A 177 -6.07 -16.03 10.74
CA TYR A 177 -6.06 -15.82 9.28
C TYR A 177 -4.67 -16.03 8.68
N VAL A 178 -3.61 -15.53 9.31
CA VAL A 178 -2.23 -15.76 8.86
C VAL A 178 -1.91 -17.26 8.88
N ALA A 179 -2.12 -17.94 10.01
CA ALA A 179 -1.80 -19.36 10.14
C ALA A 179 -2.62 -20.25 9.19
N ASN A 180 -3.93 -20.01 9.06
CA ASN A 180 -4.79 -20.81 8.20
C ASN A 180 -4.58 -20.50 6.72
N THR A 181 -4.27 -19.25 6.35
CA THR A 181 -3.87 -18.92 4.97
C THR A 181 -2.56 -19.57 4.60
N ALA A 182 -1.57 -19.60 5.48
CA ALA A 182 -0.30 -20.29 5.21
C ALA A 182 -0.52 -21.78 4.91
N LYS A 183 -1.29 -22.47 5.75
CA LYS A 183 -1.66 -23.89 5.53
C LYS A 183 -2.41 -24.08 4.22
N LYS A 184 -3.47 -23.29 3.98
CA LYS A 184 -4.28 -23.40 2.77
C LYS A 184 -3.46 -23.12 1.51
N LEU A 185 -2.59 -22.12 1.56
CA LEU A 185 -1.72 -21.77 0.45
C LEU A 185 -0.72 -22.89 0.16
N HIS A 186 -0.16 -23.53 1.19
CA HIS A 186 0.73 -24.68 1.01
C HIS A 186 0.03 -25.85 0.31
N GLU A 187 -1.22 -26.18 0.69
CA GLU A 187 -2.04 -27.19 0.02
C GLU A 187 -2.29 -26.88 -1.47
N LEU A 188 -2.37 -25.59 -1.82
CA LEU A 188 -2.64 -25.14 -3.19
C LEU A 188 -1.39 -25.09 -4.08
N GLY A 189 -0.19 -25.38 -3.56
CA GLY A 189 1.07 -25.29 -4.30
C GLY A 189 1.97 -24.11 -3.90
N GLY A 190 1.68 -23.47 -2.78
CA GLY A 190 2.54 -22.47 -2.16
C GLY A 190 2.65 -21.17 -2.94
N LYS A 191 3.81 -20.49 -2.85
CA LYS A 191 4.06 -19.22 -3.55
C LYS A 191 3.89 -19.36 -5.07
N GLN A 192 4.19 -20.52 -5.65
CA GLN A 192 4.02 -20.74 -7.09
C GLN A 192 2.55 -20.66 -7.52
N TRP A 193 1.62 -21.13 -6.70
CA TRP A 193 0.19 -20.99 -6.97
C TRP A 193 -0.23 -19.52 -7.06
N LEU A 194 0.26 -18.67 -6.16
CA LEU A 194 0.02 -17.22 -6.22
C LEU A 194 0.61 -16.60 -7.49
N LEU A 195 1.84 -16.98 -7.85
CA LEU A 195 2.49 -16.47 -9.07
C LEU A 195 1.70 -16.85 -10.33
N ASN A 196 1.08 -18.04 -10.35
CA ASN A 196 0.25 -18.44 -11.49
C ASN A 196 -0.97 -17.53 -11.67
N LEU A 197 -1.43 -16.81 -10.65
CA LEU A 197 -2.53 -15.83 -10.76
C LEU A 197 -2.10 -14.49 -11.38
N HIS A 198 -0.80 -14.30 -11.62
CA HIS A 198 -0.26 -13.07 -12.19
C HIS A 198 -0.74 -12.88 -13.64
N LYS A 199 -1.01 -11.62 -14.03
CA LYS A 199 -1.51 -11.26 -15.38
C LYS A 199 -0.64 -11.79 -16.52
N SER A 200 0.67 -11.87 -16.34
CA SER A 200 1.61 -12.41 -17.32
C SER A 200 1.42 -13.91 -17.62
N ASN A 201 0.71 -14.64 -16.75
CA ASN A 201 0.35 -16.04 -16.95
C ASN A 201 -1.01 -16.21 -17.61
N ASN A 202 -1.56 -15.14 -18.22
CA ASN A 202 -2.87 -15.09 -18.89
C ASN A 202 -4.08 -15.36 -17.97
N THR A 203 -3.90 -15.32 -16.65
CA THR A 203 -5.02 -15.32 -15.71
C THR A 203 -5.75 -13.99 -15.78
N SER A 204 -7.08 -14.01 -15.83
CA SER A 204 -7.87 -12.78 -15.81
C SER A 204 -7.95 -12.17 -14.40
N TYR A 205 -8.18 -10.86 -14.29
CA TYR A 205 -8.40 -10.22 -12.99
C TYR A 205 -9.54 -10.87 -12.19
N LEU A 206 -10.65 -11.22 -12.83
CA LEU A 206 -11.81 -11.83 -12.17
C LEU A 206 -11.47 -13.22 -11.62
N GLU A 207 -10.75 -14.04 -12.39
CA GLU A 207 -10.29 -15.36 -11.96
C GLU A 207 -9.30 -15.25 -10.80
N ALA A 208 -8.29 -14.37 -10.90
CA ALA A 208 -7.33 -14.15 -9.82
C ALA A 208 -8.02 -13.71 -8.52
N LYS A 209 -8.99 -12.79 -8.63
CA LYS A 209 -9.78 -12.33 -7.48
C LYS A 209 -10.62 -13.44 -6.86
N GLU A 210 -11.32 -14.23 -7.67
CA GLU A 210 -12.13 -15.35 -7.20
C GLU A 210 -11.29 -16.39 -6.44
N GLN A 211 -10.13 -16.75 -6.99
CA GLN A 211 -9.18 -17.67 -6.35
C GLN A 211 -8.69 -17.14 -5.01
N LEU A 212 -8.32 -15.85 -4.93
CA LEU A 212 -7.86 -15.21 -3.70
C LEU A 212 -8.96 -15.15 -2.62
N LEU A 213 -10.23 -14.94 -3.00
CA LEU A 213 -11.36 -14.94 -2.06
C LEU A 213 -11.59 -16.29 -1.37
N GLY A 214 -11.04 -17.38 -1.91
CA GLY A 214 -11.04 -18.69 -1.26
C GLY A 214 -10.08 -18.80 -0.06
N LEU A 215 -9.21 -17.81 0.16
CA LEU A 215 -8.24 -17.83 1.25
C LEU A 215 -8.81 -17.28 2.58
N PRO A 216 -8.46 -17.89 3.72
CA PRO A 216 -8.93 -17.43 5.04
C PRO A 216 -8.58 -15.97 5.35
N GLY A 217 -9.59 -15.14 5.62
CA GLY A 217 -9.38 -13.74 5.98
C GLY A 217 -9.10 -12.82 4.77
N VAL A 218 -9.22 -13.33 3.55
CA VAL A 218 -9.17 -12.53 2.31
C VAL A 218 -10.60 -12.20 1.87
N GLY A 219 -11.00 -10.95 2.10
CA GLY A 219 -12.24 -10.38 1.54
C GLY A 219 -11.97 -9.60 0.25
N PRO A 220 -13.02 -9.04 -0.41
CA PRO A 220 -12.91 -8.34 -1.69
C PRO A 220 -11.79 -7.29 -1.73
N LYS A 221 -11.74 -6.42 -0.71
CA LYS A 221 -10.70 -5.39 -0.61
C LYS A 221 -9.28 -5.97 -0.55
N VAL A 222 -9.08 -7.05 0.22
CA VAL A 222 -7.75 -7.67 0.35
C VAL A 222 -7.35 -8.32 -0.97
N ALA A 223 -8.27 -9.07 -1.60
CA ALA A 223 -8.04 -9.67 -2.91
C ALA A 223 -7.66 -8.60 -3.96
N ASP A 224 -8.40 -7.48 -4.00
CA ASP A 224 -8.10 -6.38 -4.91
C ASP A 224 -6.75 -5.71 -4.62
N CYS A 225 -6.33 -5.59 -3.35
CA CYS A 225 -4.99 -5.09 -3.02
C CYS A 225 -3.89 -6.02 -3.57
N VAL A 226 -4.04 -7.33 -3.43
CA VAL A 226 -3.09 -8.32 -3.96
C VAL A 226 -3.06 -8.28 -5.49
N CYS A 227 -4.22 -8.25 -6.13
CA CYS A 227 -4.36 -8.10 -7.58
C CYS A 227 -3.61 -6.86 -8.10
N LEU A 228 -3.86 -5.70 -7.50
CA LEU A 228 -3.30 -4.41 -7.92
C LEU A 228 -1.79 -4.31 -7.68
N MET A 229 -1.34 -4.69 -6.48
CA MET A 229 0.00 -4.34 -6.00
C MET A 229 1.03 -5.47 -6.15
N SER A 230 0.64 -6.65 -6.61
CA SER A 230 1.57 -7.79 -6.75
C SER A 230 1.30 -8.75 -7.91
N LEU A 231 0.06 -8.80 -8.44
CA LEU A 231 -0.31 -9.71 -9.54
C LEU A 231 -0.40 -9.03 -10.92
N GLY A 232 -0.16 -7.72 -11.00
CA GLY A 232 -0.17 -6.96 -12.26
C GLY A 232 -1.56 -6.63 -12.82
N HIS A 233 -2.63 -6.89 -12.06
CA HIS A 233 -4.01 -6.53 -12.43
C HIS A 233 -4.28 -5.07 -12.07
N LEU A 234 -3.69 -4.15 -12.82
CA LEU A 234 -3.72 -2.70 -12.56
C LEU A 234 -5.13 -2.06 -12.71
N GLU A 235 -6.10 -2.82 -13.23
CA GLU A 235 -7.52 -2.48 -13.27
C GLU A 235 -8.28 -2.77 -11.94
N ALA A 236 -7.64 -3.46 -10.98
CA ALA A 236 -8.27 -3.81 -9.71
C ALA A 236 -8.47 -2.56 -8.82
N ILE A 237 -9.63 -2.48 -8.15
CA ILE A 237 -10.02 -1.32 -7.33
C ILE A 237 -10.33 -1.81 -5.90
N PRO A 238 -9.39 -1.68 -4.96
CA PRO A 238 -9.65 -1.97 -3.55
C PRO A 238 -10.60 -0.92 -2.95
N VAL A 239 -11.79 -1.33 -2.53
CA VAL A 239 -12.78 -0.42 -1.91
C VAL A 239 -12.73 -0.58 -0.39
N ASP A 240 -12.03 0.36 0.26
CA ASP A 240 -12.08 0.54 1.70
C ASP A 240 -13.12 1.60 2.11
N THR A 241 -13.14 1.99 3.39
CA THR A 241 -14.06 3.01 3.89
C THR A 241 -13.77 4.41 3.33
N HIS A 242 -12.51 4.71 2.99
CA HIS A 242 -12.13 6.00 2.41
C HIS A 242 -12.58 6.10 0.95
N ILE A 243 -12.33 5.07 0.15
CA ILE A 243 -12.79 4.98 -1.24
C ILE A 243 -14.31 4.92 -1.31
N PHE A 244 -14.96 4.20 -0.39
CA PHE A 244 -16.41 4.24 -0.26
C PHE A 244 -16.94 5.67 -0.04
N GLN A 245 -16.30 6.45 0.84
CA GLN A 245 -16.71 7.85 1.06
C GLN A 245 -16.48 8.74 -0.16
N VAL A 246 -15.39 8.54 -0.90
CA VAL A 246 -15.12 9.26 -2.16
C VAL A 246 -16.16 8.90 -3.20
N ALA A 247 -16.38 7.61 -3.44
CA ALA A 247 -17.38 7.09 -4.37
C ALA A 247 -18.77 7.62 -4.07
N ARG A 248 -19.21 7.52 -2.82
CA ARG A 248 -20.52 8.03 -2.39
C ARG A 248 -20.67 9.54 -2.57
N ALA A 249 -19.62 10.32 -2.40
CA ALA A 249 -19.68 11.78 -2.50
C ALA A 249 -19.64 12.27 -3.95
N ASN A 250 -18.85 11.62 -4.81
CA ASN A 250 -18.43 12.19 -6.09
C ASN A 250 -18.94 11.40 -7.32
N TYR A 251 -19.28 10.12 -7.16
CA TYR A 251 -19.56 9.21 -8.28
C TYR A 251 -20.93 8.51 -8.16
N LEU A 252 -21.29 8.02 -6.97
CA LEU A 252 -22.47 7.20 -6.71
C LEU A 252 -23.31 7.75 -5.54
N PRO A 253 -24.01 8.88 -5.71
CA PRO A 253 -24.71 9.58 -4.64
C PRO A 253 -25.89 8.78 -4.05
N HIS A 254 -26.46 7.82 -4.78
CA HIS A 254 -27.53 6.94 -4.28
C HIS A 254 -27.07 6.03 -3.12
N LEU A 255 -25.75 5.82 -2.98
CA LEU A 255 -25.17 5.14 -1.83
C LEU A 255 -25.19 5.99 -0.53
N GLY A 256 -25.73 7.21 -0.58
CA GLY A 256 -25.82 8.16 0.55
C GLY A 256 -26.36 7.57 1.85
N LYS A 257 -27.33 6.64 1.76
CA LYS A 257 -27.95 5.98 2.93
C LYS A 257 -27.15 4.78 3.47
N GLN A 258 -26.18 4.28 2.72
CA GLN A 258 -25.38 3.12 3.11
C GLN A 258 -24.28 3.53 4.10
N LYS A 259 -24.09 2.71 5.14
CA LYS A 259 -23.11 2.96 6.21
C LYS A 259 -21.89 2.05 6.13
N THR A 260 -22.01 0.87 5.51
CA THR A 260 -20.98 -0.16 5.46
C THR A 260 -20.73 -0.59 4.02
N VAL A 261 -19.50 -1.06 3.78
CA VAL A 261 -19.11 -1.62 2.49
C VAL A 261 -19.46 -3.11 2.49
N THR A 262 -20.58 -3.46 1.86
CA THR A 262 -20.95 -4.86 1.59
C THR A 262 -20.24 -5.35 0.32
N PRO A 263 -20.13 -6.67 0.07
CA PRO A 263 -19.57 -7.17 -1.19
C PRO A 263 -20.26 -6.61 -2.44
N LYS A 264 -21.59 -6.43 -2.39
CA LYS A 264 -22.36 -5.81 -3.48
C LYS A 264 -21.97 -4.34 -3.72
N ILE A 265 -21.86 -3.56 -2.65
CA ILE A 265 -21.44 -2.15 -2.73
C ILE A 265 -19.99 -2.04 -3.21
N HIS A 266 -19.13 -2.94 -2.72
CA HIS A 266 -17.75 -3.03 -3.17
C HIS A 266 -17.69 -3.26 -4.69
N GLU A 267 -18.47 -4.22 -5.21
CA GLU A 267 -18.46 -4.54 -6.64
C GLU A 267 -19.06 -3.43 -7.50
N GLU A 268 -20.12 -2.78 -7.03
CA GLU A 268 -20.71 -1.63 -7.72
C GLU A 268 -19.73 -0.47 -7.85
N ILE A 269 -19.03 -0.11 -6.77
CA ILE A 269 -18.02 0.94 -6.78
C ILE A 269 -16.82 0.55 -7.64
N SER A 270 -16.29 -0.67 -7.47
CA SER A 270 -15.11 -1.11 -8.19
C SER A 270 -15.36 -1.19 -9.69
N THR A 271 -16.56 -1.63 -10.11
CA THR A 271 -16.96 -1.69 -11.52
C THR A 271 -17.07 -0.30 -12.11
N HIS A 272 -17.81 0.60 -11.46
CA HIS A 272 -17.99 1.97 -11.95
C HIS A 272 -16.66 2.71 -12.14
N LEU A 273 -15.75 2.62 -11.16
CA LEU A 273 -14.45 3.28 -11.23
C LEU A 273 -13.51 2.63 -12.26
N ARG A 274 -13.63 1.31 -12.47
CA ARG A 274 -12.87 0.61 -13.51
C ARG A 274 -13.34 0.98 -14.92
N GLU A 275 -14.65 1.11 -15.13
CA GLU A 275 -15.22 1.59 -16.39
C GLU A 275 -14.80 3.04 -16.68
N LEU A 276 -14.75 3.89 -15.65
CA LEU A 276 -14.37 5.29 -15.76
C LEU A 276 -12.89 5.50 -16.14
N TRP A 277 -11.96 4.80 -15.47
CA TRP A 277 -10.52 5.03 -15.63
C TRP A 277 -9.78 3.98 -16.47
N GLY A 278 -10.48 2.91 -16.86
CA GLY A 278 -9.98 1.90 -17.79
C GLY A 278 -8.91 0.95 -17.22
N PRO A 279 -7.96 0.46 -18.05
CA PRO A 279 -7.04 -0.62 -17.68
C PRO A 279 -6.09 -0.33 -16.51
N LEU A 280 -5.91 0.93 -16.13
CA LEU A 280 -5.05 1.37 -15.03
C LEU A 280 -5.85 2.03 -13.90
N ALA A 281 -7.14 1.70 -13.77
CA ALA A 281 -8.04 2.33 -12.82
C ALA A 281 -7.57 2.22 -11.35
N GLY A 282 -6.95 1.11 -10.96
CA GLY A 282 -6.36 0.96 -9.62
C GLY A 282 -5.29 1.99 -9.32
N TRP A 283 -4.56 2.41 -10.35
CA TRP A 283 -3.55 3.45 -10.24
C TRP A 283 -4.18 4.84 -10.07
N ALA A 284 -5.22 5.16 -10.85
CA ALA A 284 -6.00 6.38 -10.66
C ALA A 284 -6.60 6.46 -9.24
N GLN A 285 -7.14 5.35 -8.74
CA GLN A 285 -7.65 5.25 -7.38
C GLN A 285 -6.58 5.56 -6.32
N ALA A 286 -5.35 5.10 -6.50
CA ALA A 286 -4.26 5.39 -5.56
C ALA A 286 -3.87 6.88 -5.53
N VAL A 287 -3.87 7.56 -6.69
CA VAL A 287 -3.64 9.02 -6.76
C VAL A 287 -4.71 9.75 -5.94
N LEU A 288 -5.99 9.43 -6.15
CA LEU A 288 -7.10 10.03 -5.40
C LEU A 288 -7.02 9.77 -3.90
N PHE A 289 -6.67 8.54 -3.52
CA PHE A 289 -6.53 8.16 -2.13
C PHE A 289 -5.45 8.99 -1.42
N CYS A 290 -4.27 9.10 -2.03
CA CYS A 290 -3.15 9.84 -1.45
C CYS A 290 -3.41 11.36 -1.42
N ALA A 291 -4.10 11.90 -2.44
CA ALA A 291 -4.52 13.31 -2.45
C ALA A 291 -5.42 13.63 -1.25
N ARG A 292 -6.40 12.77 -0.97
CA ARG A 292 -7.32 12.93 0.17
C ARG A 292 -6.62 12.84 1.53
N ILE A 293 -5.66 11.94 1.69
CA ILE A 293 -4.86 11.84 2.93
C ILE A 293 -4.05 13.12 3.15
N SER A 294 -3.45 13.63 2.08
CA SER A 294 -2.65 14.86 2.11
C SER A 294 -3.49 16.07 2.51
N ASP A 295 -4.70 16.21 1.95
CA ASP A 295 -5.64 17.27 2.30
C ASP A 295 -6.12 17.19 3.75
N ASN A 296 -6.44 15.98 4.23
CA ASN A 296 -6.82 15.78 5.63
C ASN A 296 -5.69 16.15 6.60
N THR A 297 -4.44 15.87 6.21
CA THR A 297 -3.26 16.20 7.02
C THR A 297 -3.03 17.72 7.05
N LYS A 298 -3.10 18.39 5.91
CA LYS A 298 -3.04 19.87 5.81
C LYS A 298 -4.15 20.54 6.61
N ASN A 299 -5.39 20.05 6.51
CA ASN A 299 -6.54 20.56 7.26
C ASN A 299 -6.45 20.32 8.77
N THR A 300 -5.82 19.23 9.20
CA THR A 300 -5.59 18.95 10.63
C THR A 300 -4.50 19.87 11.18
N LEU A 301 -3.45 20.14 10.41
CA LEU A 301 -2.38 21.07 10.78
C LEU A 301 -2.87 22.54 10.81
N SER A 302 -3.73 22.94 9.86
CA SER A 302 -4.33 24.28 9.85
C SER A 302 -5.27 24.50 11.03
N LYS A 303 -6.12 23.52 11.37
CA LYS A 303 -6.98 23.55 12.58
C LYS A 303 -6.18 23.57 13.88
N LYS A 304 -5.04 22.87 13.96
CA LYS A 304 -4.13 22.95 15.12
C LYS A 304 -3.46 24.33 15.24
N ARG A 305 -3.12 24.98 14.12
CA ARG A 305 -2.59 26.36 14.11
C ARG A 305 -3.64 27.40 14.51
N SER A 306 -4.87 27.30 14.01
CA SER A 306 -5.96 28.23 14.39
C SER A 306 -6.35 28.10 15.87
N ASN A 307 -6.41 26.87 16.40
CA ASN A 307 -6.65 26.64 17.84
C ASN A 307 -5.50 27.09 18.75
N ARG A 308 -4.26 27.18 18.23
CA ARG A 308 -3.14 27.78 18.97
C ARG A 308 -3.24 29.30 18.95
N GLN A 309 -3.56 29.92 17.81
CA GLN A 309 -3.75 31.37 17.71
C GLN A 309 -4.91 31.86 18.58
N SER A 310 -6.06 31.19 18.57
CA SER A 310 -7.20 31.58 19.42
C SER A 310 -6.89 31.48 20.92
N LYS A 311 -6.14 30.46 21.36
CA LYS A 311 -5.67 30.34 22.75
C LYS A 311 -4.67 31.43 23.14
N THR A 312 -3.81 31.87 22.23
CA THR A 312 -2.86 32.97 22.46
C THR A 312 -3.57 34.31 22.57
N GLU A 313 -4.55 34.58 21.70
CA GLU A 313 -5.38 35.80 21.76
C GLU A 313 -6.25 35.86 23.02
N THR A 314 -6.77 34.72 23.46
CA THR A 314 -7.56 34.64 24.70
C THR A 314 -6.69 34.90 25.93
N LYS A 315 -5.45 34.38 25.97
CA LYS A 315 -4.49 34.67 27.04
C LYS A 315 -4.05 36.14 27.05
N GLN A 316 -3.84 36.76 25.88
CA GLN A 316 -3.49 38.19 25.79
C GLN A 316 -4.65 39.11 26.20
N LYS A 317 -5.91 38.74 25.94
CA LYS A 317 -7.08 39.49 26.43
C LYS A 317 -7.25 39.39 27.94
N ILE A 318 -6.98 38.23 28.55
CA ILE A 318 -7.04 38.05 30.01
C ILE A 318 -5.92 38.81 30.73
N GLN A 319 -4.74 38.95 30.11
CA GLN A 319 -3.61 39.72 30.66
C GLN A 319 -3.76 41.24 30.56
N ARG A 320 -4.60 41.75 29.65
CA ARG A 320 -4.89 43.20 29.50
C ARG A 320 -6.10 43.67 30.32
N ALA A 321 -6.81 42.75 30.98
CA ALA A 321 -7.96 43.03 31.84
C ALA A 321 -7.64 42.91 33.34
N ARG A 322 -6.34 42.85 33.69
CA ARG A 322 -5.81 42.92 35.05
C ARG A 322 -4.90 44.12 35.18
#